data_AF-A0A8T6PI44-F1
#
_entry.id   AF-A0A8T6PI44-F1
#
_cell.length_a   1.000
_cell.length_b   1.000
_cell.length_c   1.000
_cell.angle_alpha   90.00
_cell.angle_beta   90.00
_cell.angle_gamma   90.00
#
_symmetry.space_group_name_H-M   'P 1'
#
loop_
_entity.id
_entity.type
_entity.pdbx_description
1 polymer ?
#
loop_
_entity_poly.entity_id
_entity_poly.type
_entity_poly.pdbx_seq_one_letter_code
_entity_poly.pdbx_strand_id
1 'polypeptide(L)'
;MRRRTFLITLAVLVAMVAGSLSSLVAPTPVAEAQTPEPTWFGEYYDNPILARPVAFTRYDSEIAFDWGTGSPGSDISADEFSARWTAEPYFDGGTYRFWARADDHLSVTIDFRYTVIDTFDTDRVNDVVSADIDLSAGTHHIQVDYQEISQEASVYVDFANLAEDPQGPDFAPPAVSPPTGTWTAQYFANRNLAGPPPVVRSEAQAGGDWGAGSPASLPPDNWSARWNSAFVLDGGDYRIRAEADDGIRVYIDGVLVINEWHVASGREYIVTRTLTAGTHSVTVEFFEGLGLAFVDFSIEPISGASGPNVATVIDGPLNVRDAPNTVTGDILTRVFYGETFTALARTAEANWVKINVDGTIGWVSEDFVTVSNLSGLPVEGPQTQPTGYTVTAFPYAVNIRTGPSTEYEILAFLPRRSTAQVLGRNEDATWWQIRYDGTVGWVSAPYAVIEEGADISTIPVTG
;
A
#
# COMPACT_ATOMS: atom_id res chain seq x y z
N MET A 1 58.63 22.49 -89.11
CA MET A 1 59.42 23.75 -89.08
C MET A 1 58.42 24.90 -88.92
N ARG A 2 58.42 25.82 -87.95
CA ARG A 2 59.41 26.35 -87.00
C ARG A 2 58.70 26.60 -85.65
N ARG A 3 59.43 26.44 -84.53
CA ARG A 3 59.08 27.01 -83.22
C ARG A 3 59.25 28.53 -83.23
N ARG A 4 58.45 29.26 -82.45
CA ARG A 4 58.92 30.26 -81.46
C ARG A 4 57.79 30.69 -80.51
N THR A 5 58.10 30.52 -79.23
CA THR A 5 57.39 30.83 -77.98
C THR A 5 57.23 32.35 -77.76
N PHE A 6 56.20 32.81 -77.04
CA PHE A 6 56.33 33.55 -75.75
C PHE A 6 54.96 34.01 -75.19
N LEU A 7 54.75 33.66 -73.92
CA LEU A 7 53.82 34.11 -72.87
C LEU A 7 52.90 35.31 -73.14
N ILE A 8 51.59 35.14 -72.88
CA ILE A 8 50.74 36.15 -72.22
C ILE A 8 49.82 35.47 -71.20
N THR A 9 49.87 36.04 -70.01
CA THR A 9 49.20 35.77 -68.73
C THR A 9 47.68 35.73 -68.86
N LEU A 10 47.05 34.73 -68.22
CA LEU A 10 45.60 34.64 -68.05
C LEU A 10 45.16 35.61 -66.94
N ALA A 11 44.59 36.76 -67.31
CA ALA A 11 43.86 37.62 -66.38
C ALA A 11 42.37 37.23 -66.42
N VAL A 12 41.92 36.47 -65.44
CA VAL A 12 40.48 36.29 -65.18
C VAL A 12 40.02 37.50 -64.37
N LEU A 13 39.15 38.30 -64.99
CA LEU A 13 38.40 39.38 -64.37
C LEU A 13 37.35 38.76 -63.44
N VAL A 14 37.63 38.71 -62.13
CA VAL A 14 36.61 38.48 -61.10
C VAL A 14 36.00 39.84 -60.76
N ALA A 15 34.74 40.04 -61.14
CA ALA A 15 33.97 41.18 -60.70
C ALA A 15 33.77 41.09 -59.18
N MET A 16 34.34 42.04 -58.42
CA MET A 16 33.95 42.27 -57.04
C MET A 16 32.52 42.82 -57.02
N VAL A 17 31.58 42.01 -56.55
CA VAL A 17 30.36 42.52 -55.93
C VAL A 17 30.58 42.44 -54.44
N ALA A 18 30.97 43.56 -53.85
CA ALA A 18 30.91 43.78 -52.42
C ALA A 18 29.44 43.99 -52.04
N GLY A 19 28.76 42.90 -51.72
CA GLY A 19 27.46 42.89 -51.05
C GLY A 19 27.61 42.02 -49.81
N SER A 20 27.53 42.65 -48.65
CA SER A 20 27.69 42.08 -47.32
C SER A 20 27.01 40.71 -47.16
N LEU A 21 27.82 39.66 -47.06
CA LEU A 21 27.42 38.45 -46.35
C LEU A 21 27.29 38.85 -44.89
N SER A 22 26.06 39.15 -44.45
CA SER A 22 25.71 39.07 -43.04
C SER A 22 25.99 37.63 -42.64
N SER A 23 27.11 37.41 -41.96
CA SER A 23 27.30 36.19 -41.18
C SER A 23 26.12 36.12 -40.24
N LEU A 24 25.25 35.13 -40.44
CA LEU A 24 24.41 34.63 -39.36
C LEU A 24 25.40 34.13 -38.30
N VAL A 25 25.75 35.02 -37.38
CA VAL A 25 26.22 34.62 -36.06
C VAL A 25 25.05 33.82 -35.52
N ALA A 26 25.18 32.50 -35.52
CA ALA A 26 24.34 31.67 -34.68
C ALA A 26 24.37 32.32 -33.30
N PRO A 27 23.22 32.54 -32.64
CA PRO A 27 23.26 33.11 -31.30
C PRO A 27 24.27 32.29 -30.50
N THR A 28 25.27 32.96 -29.93
CA THR A 28 26.08 32.38 -28.86
C THR A 28 25.09 31.68 -27.93
N PRO A 29 25.27 30.38 -27.61
CA PRO A 29 24.41 29.74 -26.63
C PRO A 29 24.41 30.66 -25.41
N VAL A 30 23.21 31.12 -25.05
CA VAL A 30 23.02 31.81 -23.78
C VAL A 30 23.62 30.86 -22.75
N ALA A 31 24.45 31.36 -21.83
CA ALA A 31 24.96 30.53 -20.75
C ALA A 31 23.73 29.89 -20.06
N GLU A 32 23.52 28.60 -20.32
CA GLU A 32 22.48 27.84 -19.65
C GLU A 32 22.92 27.79 -18.18
N ALA A 33 22.02 28.16 -17.27
CA ALA A 33 22.31 28.04 -15.85
C ALA A 33 22.38 26.54 -15.50
N GLN A 34 23.15 26.18 -14.47
CA GLN A 34 23.12 24.82 -13.90
C GLN A 34 21.68 24.33 -13.83
N THR A 35 21.43 23.16 -14.40
CA THR A 35 20.15 22.48 -14.21
C THR A 35 20.22 21.84 -12.82
N PRO A 36 19.56 22.39 -11.79
CA PRO A 36 19.78 21.94 -10.42
C PRO A 36 19.39 20.47 -10.24
N GLU A 37 18.35 20.01 -10.98
CA GLU A 37 17.90 18.63 -10.99
C GLU A 37 17.46 18.22 -12.41
N PRO A 38 18.14 17.28 -13.09
CA PRO A 38 17.71 16.83 -14.40
C PRO A 38 16.37 16.10 -14.36
N THR A 39 15.58 16.23 -15.43
CA THR A 39 14.51 15.25 -15.70
C THR A 39 15.12 14.03 -16.37
N TRP A 40 14.93 12.87 -15.77
CA TRP A 40 15.48 11.59 -16.22
C TRP A 40 14.52 10.91 -17.19
N PHE A 41 15.02 10.42 -18.33
CA PHE A 41 14.30 9.49 -19.19
C PHE A 41 14.58 8.06 -18.72
N GLY A 42 13.56 7.44 -18.10
CA GLY A 42 13.60 6.08 -17.55
C GLY A 42 13.05 5.05 -18.54
N GLU A 43 13.85 4.02 -18.82
CA GLU A 43 13.46 2.79 -19.51
C GLU A 43 13.42 1.65 -18.50
N TYR A 44 12.31 0.91 -18.43
CA TYR A 44 12.11 -0.17 -17.47
C TYR A 44 11.93 -1.51 -18.19
N TYR A 45 12.52 -2.57 -17.66
CA TYR A 45 12.68 -3.86 -18.33
C TYR A 45 12.23 -5.00 -17.40
N ASP A 46 11.38 -5.90 -17.90
CA ASP A 46 10.98 -7.14 -17.23
C ASP A 46 12.03 -8.24 -17.42
N ASN A 47 13.28 -7.91 -17.08
CA ASN A 47 14.45 -8.80 -16.99
C ASN A 47 15.59 -8.04 -16.29
N PRO A 48 16.59 -8.72 -15.71
CA PRO A 48 17.60 -8.07 -14.89
C PRO A 48 18.78 -7.51 -15.70
N ILE A 49 18.76 -7.60 -17.03
CA ILE A 49 19.95 -7.37 -17.87
C ILE A 49 19.78 -6.26 -18.91
N LEU A 50 18.77 -5.39 -18.75
CA LEU A 50 18.43 -4.31 -19.69
C LEU A 50 18.21 -4.83 -21.13
N ALA A 51 17.75 -6.08 -21.26
CA ALA A 51 17.48 -6.69 -22.56
C ALA A 51 16.13 -6.23 -23.09
N ARG A 52 16.07 -5.97 -24.41
CA ARG A 52 14.83 -5.58 -25.07
C ARG A 52 13.84 -6.75 -25.15
N PRO A 53 12.52 -6.48 -25.15
CA PRO A 53 11.88 -5.16 -25.25
C PRO A 53 11.88 -4.36 -23.94
N VAL A 54 11.78 -3.04 -24.05
CA VAL A 54 11.45 -2.16 -22.91
C VAL A 54 9.99 -2.42 -22.55
N ALA A 55 9.69 -2.68 -21.27
CA ALA A 55 8.33 -2.91 -20.78
C ALA A 55 7.53 -1.61 -20.86
N PHE A 56 8.06 -0.53 -20.26
CA PHE A 56 7.54 0.82 -20.44
C PHE A 56 8.63 1.88 -20.24
N THR A 57 8.34 3.11 -20.65
CA THR A 57 9.20 4.28 -20.46
C THR A 57 8.45 5.39 -19.73
N ARG A 58 9.12 6.17 -18.88
CA ARG A 58 8.57 7.40 -18.31
C ARG A 58 9.66 8.43 -18.04
N TYR A 59 9.25 9.63 -17.66
CA TYR A 59 10.16 10.66 -17.16
C TYR A 59 10.07 10.71 -15.63
N ASP A 60 11.22 10.69 -14.96
CA ASP A 60 11.35 10.77 -13.51
C ASP A 60 12.05 12.07 -13.11
N SER A 61 11.57 12.73 -12.06
CA SER A 61 12.14 13.99 -11.57
C SER A 61 13.40 13.79 -10.73
N GLU A 62 13.60 12.57 -10.23
CA GLU A 62 14.71 12.15 -9.38
C GLU A 62 14.86 10.63 -9.51
N ILE A 63 16.02 10.10 -9.14
CA ILE A 63 16.22 8.65 -8.96
C ILE A 63 16.21 8.40 -7.45
N ALA A 64 15.02 8.20 -6.90
CA ALA A 64 14.80 7.91 -5.48
C ALA A 64 13.59 6.97 -5.34
N PHE A 65 13.83 5.68 -5.59
CA PHE A 65 12.79 4.66 -5.63
C PHE A 65 12.98 3.61 -4.53
N ASP A 66 11.89 3.29 -3.84
CA ASP A 66 11.74 2.12 -2.97
C ASP A 66 10.50 1.36 -3.43
N TRP A 67 10.69 0.20 -4.04
CA TRP A 67 9.60 -0.68 -4.45
C TRP A 67 9.29 -1.73 -3.39
N GLY A 68 10.04 -1.81 -2.29
CA GLY A 68 9.95 -2.91 -1.34
C GLY A 68 10.02 -4.25 -2.07
N THR A 69 9.06 -5.13 -1.82
CA THR A 69 8.94 -6.44 -2.51
C THR A 69 8.12 -6.38 -3.81
N GLY A 70 7.86 -5.18 -4.33
CA GLY A 70 7.08 -4.93 -5.53
C GLY A 70 7.94 -4.52 -6.73
N SER A 71 7.29 -3.97 -7.75
CA SER A 71 7.95 -3.56 -9.00
C SER A 71 7.55 -2.15 -9.45
N PRO A 72 8.24 -1.56 -10.44
CA PRO A 72 7.98 -0.20 -10.92
C PRO A 72 6.64 -0.02 -11.67
N GLY A 73 5.97 -1.11 -12.03
CA GLY A 73 4.69 -1.10 -12.74
C GLY A 73 4.14 -2.50 -13.01
N SER A 74 2.86 -2.58 -13.34
CA SER A 74 2.12 -3.86 -13.48
C SER A 74 2.64 -4.81 -14.56
N ASP A 75 3.42 -4.31 -15.52
CA ASP A 75 4.01 -5.08 -16.62
C ASP A 75 5.43 -5.58 -16.30
N ILE A 76 5.86 -5.45 -15.04
CA ILE A 76 7.19 -5.85 -14.57
C ILE A 76 7.02 -6.79 -13.37
N SER A 77 7.73 -7.91 -13.42
CA SER A 77 7.80 -8.90 -12.33
C SER A 77 8.38 -8.27 -11.06
N ALA A 78 7.96 -8.77 -9.89
CA ALA A 78 8.44 -8.28 -8.59
C ALA A 78 9.96 -8.44 -8.43
N ASP A 79 10.50 -9.55 -8.95
CA ASP A 79 11.93 -9.86 -8.94
C ASP A 79 12.49 -9.86 -10.37
N GLU A 80 13.83 -9.91 -10.50
CA GLU A 80 14.55 -10.06 -11.75
C GLU A 80 14.24 -8.98 -12.81
N PHE A 81 14.18 -7.71 -12.42
CA PHE A 81 13.94 -6.58 -13.33
C PHE A 81 15.12 -5.60 -13.39
N SER A 82 15.07 -4.66 -14.34
CA SER A 82 16.11 -3.64 -14.45
C SER A 82 15.55 -2.31 -14.98
N ALA A 83 16.29 -1.23 -14.74
CA ALA A 83 15.93 0.09 -15.21
C ALA A 83 17.17 0.87 -15.66
N ARG A 84 16.99 1.74 -16.66
CA ARG A 84 18.00 2.70 -17.13
C ARG A 84 17.43 4.09 -17.12
N TRP A 85 18.08 5.02 -16.43
CA TRP A 85 17.79 6.44 -16.50
C TRP A 85 18.86 7.16 -17.28
N THR A 86 18.46 8.09 -18.15
CA THR A 86 19.37 8.97 -18.88
C THR A 86 18.95 10.42 -18.75
N ALA A 87 19.92 11.33 -18.63
CA ALA A 87 19.69 12.76 -18.61
C ALA A 87 20.84 13.52 -19.28
N GLU A 88 20.55 14.75 -19.71
CA GLU A 88 21.50 15.67 -20.35
C GLU A 88 21.50 17.04 -19.64
N PRO A 89 21.78 17.11 -18.32
CA PRO A 89 21.81 18.39 -17.61
C PRO A 89 23.00 19.25 -18.05
N TYR A 90 22.81 20.57 -17.92
CA TYR A 90 23.92 21.51 -17.96
C TYR A 90 24.58 21.61 -16.59
N PHE A 91 25.92 21.47 -16.55
CA PHE A 91 26.76 21.67 -15.39
C PHE A 91 27.56 22.96 -15.48
N ASP A 92 27.73 23.63 -14.35
CA ASP A 92 28.83 24.58 -14.19
C ASP A 92 30.16 23.81 -14.08
N GLY A 93 31.26 24.42 -14.48
CA GLY A 93 32.58 23.78 -14.37
C GLY A 93 32.98 23.60 -12.90
N GLY A 94 33.32 22.38 -12.48
CA GLY A 94 33.68 22.08 -11.11
C GLY A 94 33.86 20.60 -10.82
N THR A 95 34.21 20.28 -9.58
CA THR A 95 34.26 18.90 -9.08
C THR A 95 32.91 18.56 -8.46
N TYR A 96 32.26 17.53 -8.99
CA TYR A 96 30.97 17.04 -8.51
C TYR A 96 31.18 15.71 -7.80
N ARG A 97 30.45 15.51 -6.69
CA ARG A 97 30.33 14.21 -6.04
C ARG A 97 28.99 13.62 -6.40
N PHE A 98 29.01 12.38 -6.88
CA PHE A 98 27.83 11.53 -7.02
C PHE A 98 27.74 10.63 -5.79
N TRP A 99 26.54 10.48 -5.26
CA TRP A 99 26.19 9.47 -4.27
C TRP A 99 25.19 8.51 -4.88
N ALA A 100 25.29 7.24 -4.50
CA ALA A 100 24.31 6.24 -4.91
C ALA A 100 24.10 5.17 -3.84
N ARG A 101 22.92 4.55 -3.84
CA ARG A 101 22.56 3.39 -3.01
C ARG A 101 21.55 2.54 -3.78
N ALA A 102 21.72 1.22 -3.82
CA ALA A 102 20.72 0.32 -4.38
C ALA A 102 20.61 -0.97 -3.58
N ASP A 103 19.45 -1.59 -3.73
CA ASP A 103 19.19 -3.00 -3.54
C ASP A 103 18.58 -3.50 -4.87
N ASP A 104 19.24 -4.30 -5.71
CA ASP A 104 20.57 -4.91 -5.53
C ASP A 104 21.75 -4.06 -6.06
N HIS A 105 21.82 -3.79 -7.38
CA HIS A 105 23.04 -3.24 -8.03
C HIS A 105 22.76 -2.02 -8.92
N LEU A 106 23.75 -1.13 -9.03
CA LEU A 106 23.69 0.01 -9.94
C LEU A 106 25.06 0.39 -10.54
N SER A 107 25.04 1.15 -11.62
CA SER A 107 26.18 1.91 -12.11
C SER A 107 25.80 3.34 -12.51
N VAL A 108 26.74 4.27 -12.40
CA VAL A 108 26.60 5.67 -12.85
C VAL A 108 27.68 5.96 -13.87
N THR A 109 27.29 6.32 -15.10
CA THR A 109 28.19 6.59 -16.22
C THR A 109 27.99 8.01 -16.75
N ILE A 110 29.09 8.75 -16.86
CA ILE A 110 29.12 10.13 -17.36
C ILE A 110 29.73 10.19 -18.77
N ASP A 111 29.17 11.02 -19.64
CA ASP A 111 29.60 11.24 -21.03
C ASP A 111 29.80 9.95 -21.84
N PHE A 112 28.90 8.99 -21.61
CA PHE A 112 28.89 7.67 -22.27
C PHE A 112 30.12 6.78 -22.01
N ARG A 113 31.08 7.20 -21.17
CA ARG A 113 32.39 6.52 -21.08
C ARG A 113 33.00 6.46 -19.69
N TYR A 114 32.59 7.33 -18.77
CA TYR A 114 33.17 7.43 -17.44
C TYR A 114 32.22 6.81 -16.43
N THR A 115 32.34 5.52 -16.21
CA THR A 115 31.65 4.86 -15.09
C THR A 115 32.35 5.25 -13.80
N VAL A 116 31.68 6.10 -13.00
CA VAL A 116 32.21 6.65 -11.74
C VAL A 116 31.79 5.82 -10.54
N ILE A 117 30.66 5.13 -10.64
CA ILE A 117 30.14 4.18 -9.66
C ILE A 117 29.75 2.91 -10.42
N ASP A 118 30.16 1.74 -9.91
CA ASP A 118 29.78 0.43 -10.42
C ASP A 118 29.74 -0.56 -9.24
N THR A 119 28.57 -1.15 -8.98
CA THR A 119 28.40 -2.13 -7.90
C THR A 119 28.11 -3.55 -8.40
N PHE A 120 28.01 -3.80 -9.72
CA PHE A 120 27.57 -5.07 -10.30
C PHE A 120 28.47 -6.28 -9.96
N ASP A 121 29.76 -6.04 -9.72
CA ASP A 121 30.74 -7.06 -9.33
C ASP A 121 31.10 -6.98 -7.82
N THR A 122 30.22 -6.43 -6.99
CA THR A 122 30.50 -6.16 -5.57
C THR A 122 29.35 -6.60 -4.66
N ASP A 123 29.65 -6.99 -3.42
CA ASP A 123 28.62 -7.34 -2.41
C ASP A 123 28.01 -6.10 -1.71
N ARG A 124 27.94 -4.95 -2.40
CA ARG A 124 27.58 -3.64 -1.80
C ARG A 124 26.10 -3.31 -1.96
N VAL A 125 25.26 -4.16 -1.40
CA VAL A 125 23.81 -3.95 -1.30
C VAL A 125 23.50 -2.98 -0.15
N ASN A 126 22.63 -2.00 -0.40
CA ASN A 126 22.19 -0.96 0.53
C ASN A 126 23.28 -0.03 1.10
N ASP A 127 24.55 -0.22 0.72
CA ASP A 127 25.66 0.67 1.02
C ASP A 127 25.49 2.00 0.29
N VAL A 128 25.71 3.13 0.99
CA VAL A 128 25.91 4.41 0.31
C VAL A 128 27.32 4.46 -0.25
N VAL A 129 27.42 4.51 -1.58
CA VAL A 129 28.67 4.68 -2.32
C VAL A 129 28.75 6.08 -2.91
N SER A 130 29.96 6.59 -3.11
CA SER A 130 30.16 7.88 -3.75
C SER A 130 31.44 7.94 -4.56
N ALA A 131 31.46 8.82 -5.55
CA ALA A 131 32.62 9.09 -6.38
C ALA A 131 32.63 10.55 -6.84
N ASP A 132 33.84 11.10 -6.98
CA ASP A 132 34.05 12.47 -7.44
C ASP A 132 34.46 12.47 -8.92
N ILE A 133 33.97 13.46 -9.67
CA ILE A 133 34.35 13.69 -11.06
C ILE A 133 34.48 15.19 -11.35
N ASP A 134 35.51 15.56 -12.09
CA ASP A 134 35.67 16.91 -12.62
C ASP A 134 34.86 17.07 -13.92
N LEU A 135 33.89 17.99 -13.91
CA LEU A 135 33.06 18.32 -15.06
C LEU A 135 33.44 19.70 -15.61
N SER A 136 33.51 19.80 -16.93
CA SER A 136 33.61 21.08 -17.61
C SER A 136 32.26 21.78 -17.61
N ALA A 137 32.24 23.12 -17.75
CA ALA A 137 30.98 23.81 -17.98
C ALA A 137 30.36 23.35 -19.32
N GLY A 138 29.11 22.89 -19.30
CA GLY A 138 28.42 22.36 -20.48
C GLY A 138 27.39 21.28 -20.18
N THR A 139 26.74 20.81 -21.24
CA THR A 139 25.83 19.65 -21.20
C THR A 139 26.63 18.37 -21.09
N HIS A 140 26.29 17.53 -20.12
CA HIS A 140 26.89 16.22 -19.91
C HIS A 140 25.82 15.13 -19.92
N HIS A 141 26.16 13.98 -20.51
CA HIS A 141 25.28 12.83 -20.47
C HIS A 141 25.46 12.09 -19.16
N ILE A 142 24.38 11.81 -18.45
CA ILE A 142 24.38 10.94 -17.27
C ILE A 142 23.51 9.73 -17.57
N GLN A 143 24.05 8.55 -17.34
CA GLN A 143 23.32 7.29 -17.40
C GLN A 143 23.43 6.57 -16.05
N VAL A 144 22.29 6.12 -15.54
CA VAL A 144 22.21 5.24 -14.36
C VAL A 144 21.58 3.94 -14.80
N ASP A 145 22.27 2.83 -14.57
CA ASP A 145 21.76 1.49 -14.82
C ASP A 145 21.54 0.79 -13.49
N TYR A 146 20.38 0.17 -13.30
CA TYR A 146 19.98 -0.53 -12.08
C TYR A 146 19.51 -1.95 -12.40
N GLN A 147 19.81 -2.86 -11.50
CA GLN A 147 19.41 -4.26 -11.56
C GLN A 147 18.85 -4.71 -10.22
N GLU A 148 17.66 -5.30 -10.30
CA GLU A 148 17.03 -6.08 -9.23
C GLU A 148 17.19 -7.58 -9.53
N ILE A 149 17.57 -8.35 -8.51
CA ILE A 149 17.73 -9.80 -8.57
C ILE A 149 16.61 -10.48 -7.77
N SER A 150 16.41 -10.10 -6.52
CA SER A 150 15.38 -10.71 -5.68
C SER A 150 15.07 -9.92 -4.41
N GLN A 151 13.83 -10.06 -3.94
CA GLN A 151 13.31 -9.52 -2.70
C GLN A 151 13.09 -8.01 -2.73
N GLU A 152 13.91 -7.24 -2.00
CA GLU A 152 13.68 -5.82 -1.80
C GLU A 152 14.38 -5.02 -2.90
N ALA A 153 13.61 -4.19 -3.61
CA ALA A 153 14.11 -3.41 -4.73
C ALA A 153 14.11 -1.92 -4.40
N SER A 154 15.29 -1.28 -4.41
CA SER A 154 15.41 0.17 -4.22
C SER A 154 16.61 0.77 -4.95
N VAL A 155 16.52 2.04 -5.35
CA VAL A 155 17.62 2.77 -5.99
C VAL A 155 17.54 4.27 -5.74
N TYR A 156 18.67 4.84 -5.32
CA TYR A 156 18.87 6.26 -5.05
C TYR A 156 20.13 6.75 -5.75
N VAL A 157 20.04 7.87 -6.46
CA VAL A 157 21.19 8.57 -7.04
C VAL A 157 20.99 10.08 -6.90
N ASP A 158 22.03 10.76 -6.44
CA ASP A 158 22.06 12.21 -6.29
C ASP A 158 23.49 12.72 -6.55
N PHE A 159 23.65 14.01 -6.82
CA PHE A 159 24.95 14.64 -7.03
C PHE A 159 24.95 16.12 -6.66
N ALA A 160 26.10 16.63 -6.24
CA ALA A 160 26.26 18.04 -5.91
C ALA A 160 27.67 18.54 -6.22
N ASN A 161 27.78 19.85 -6.45
CA ASN A 161 29.06 20.52 -6.63
C ASN A 161 29.80 20.61 -5.29
N LEU A 162 31.03 20.10 -5.20
CA LEU A 162 31.80 20.12 -3.96
C LEU A 162 32.20 21.52 -3.49
N ALA A 163 32.15 22.53 -4.37
CA ALA A 163 32.37 23.92 -3.98
C ALA A 163 31.30 24.44 -2.99
N GLU A 164 30.16 23.76 -2.90
CA GLU A 164 29.05 24.10 -1.99
C GLU A 164 29.18 23.42 -0.61
N ASP A 165 30.28 22.69 -0.37
CA ASP A 165 30.52 21.86 0.83
C ASP A 165 29.33 20.92 1.16
N PRO A 166 28.84 20.15 0.17
CA PRO A 166 27.68 19.30 0.37
C PRO A 166 28.01 18.16 1.33
N GLN A 167 27.13 17.93 2.31
CA GLN A 167 27.25 16.78 3.21
C GLN A 167 26.82 15.45 2.56
N GLY A 168 26.37 15.51 1.29
CA GLY A 168 25.66 14.43 0.61
C GLY A 168 24.22 14.30 1.10
N PRO A 169 23.31 13.75 0.29
CA PRO A 169 22.00 13.40 0.80
C PRO A 169 22.17 12.36 1.90
N ASP A 170 21.42 12.53 2.99
CA ASP A 170 21.03 11.36 3.76
C ASP A 170 20.07 10.60 2.87
N PHE A 171 20.56 9.59 2.14
CA PHE A 171 19.70 8.55 1.57
C PHE A 171 19.10 7.73 2.72
N ALA A 172 18.42 8.43 3.62
CA ALA A 172 17.43 7.83 4.48
C ALA A 172 16.60 6.98 3.53
N PRO A 173 16.40 5.67 3.82
CA PRO A 173 15.37 4.96 3.11
C PRO A 173 14.14 5.89 3.16
N PRO A 174 13.56 6.29 2.02
CA PRO A 174 12.28 6.97 2.03
C PRO A 174 11.44 6.09 2.95
N ALA A 175 10.71 6.73 3.88
CA ALA A 175 9.92 5.97 4.82
C ALA A 175 9.20 4.87 4.03
N VAL A 176 9.52 3.61 4.35
CA VAL A 176 9.09 2.35 3.73
C VAL A 176 7.57 2.15 3.77
N SER A 177 6.84 3.22 4.05
CA SER A 177 5.41 3.36 4.07
C SER A 177 5.17 4.83 3.77
N PRO A 178 4.34 5.16 2.77
CA PRO A 178 3.75 6.49 2.72
C PRO A 178 3.26 6.87 4.13
N PRO A 179 3.37 8.14 4.55
CA PRO A 179 3.08 8.50 5.93
C PRO A 179 1.69 8.00 6.31
N THR A 180 1.60 7.18 7.35
CA THR A 180 0.33 6.54 7.71
C THR A 180 -0.69 7.60 8.08
N GLY A 181 -1.78 7.69 7.31
CA GLY A 181 -2.84 8.67 7.52
C GLY A 181 -2.54 10.11 7.06
N THR A 182 -1.42 10.38 6.37
CA THR A 182 -1.17 11.65 5.68
C THR A 182 -0.87 11.39 4.21
N TRP A 183 -1.34 12.23 3.30
CA TRP A 183 -1.13 12.08 1.86
C TRP A 183 0.05 12.90 1.38
N THR A 184 0.85 12.35 0.48
CA THR A 184 1.77 13.11 -0.37
C THR A 184 1.07 13.42 -1.69
N ALA A 185 0.77 14.69 -1.93
CA ALA A 185 0.12 15.20 -3.14
C ALA A 185 1.15 15.75 -4.13
N GLN A 186 1.06 15.32 -5.39
CA GLN A 186 1.84 15.80 -6.53
C GLN A 186 0.88 16.38 -7.56
N TYR A 187 1.13 17.61 -8.03
CA TYR A 187 0.28 18.26 -9.04
C TYR A 187 1.07 18.61 -10.30
N PHE A 188 0.46 18.39 -11.46
CA PHE A 188 1.08 18.46 -12.78
C PHE A 188 0.32 19.46 -13.66
N ALA A 189 1.05 20.30 -14.41
CA ALA A 189 0.49 21.27 -15.35
C ALA A 189 0.11 20.64 -16.72
N ASN A 190 -0.32 19.38 -16.71
CA ASN A 190 -0.82 18.62 -17.86
C ASN A 190 -1.76 17.51 -17.38
N ARG A 191 -2.56 16.90 -18.27
CA ARG A 191 -3.55 15.85 -17.92
C ARG A 191 -2.96 14.45 -17.72
N ASN A 192 -1.68 14.25 -18.01
CA ASN A 192 -1.12 12.91 -18.20
C ASN A 192 -0.19 12.47 -17.07
N LEU A 193 -0.13 13.23 -15.95
CA LEU A 193 0.83 13.00 -14.87
C LEU A 193 2.28 12.95 -15.39
N ALA A 194 2.56 13.73 -16.44
CA ALA A 194 3.81 13.66 -17.17
C ALA A 194 4.81 14.71 -16.68
N GLY A 195 6.08 14.32 -16.65
CA GLY A 195 7.18 15.19 -16.23
C GLY A 195 7.17 15.49 -14.72
N PRO A 196 8.10 16.32 -14.24
CA PRO A 196 8.19 16.67 -12.82
C PRO A 196 6.94 17.45 -12.37
N PRO A 197 6.33 17.11 -11.21
CA PRO A 197 5.23 17.89 -10.66
C PRO A 197 5.75 19.25 -10.16
N PRO A 198 5.27 20.40 -10.68
CA PRO A 198 5.64 21.73 -10.16
C PRO A 198 5.25 21.96 -8.70
N VAL A 199 4.37 21.13 -8.12
CA VAL A 199 3.96 21.23 -6.72
C VAL A 199 3.93 19.84 -6.09
N VAL A 200 4.66 19.69 -4.99
CA VAL A 200 4.61 18.52 -4.10
C VAL A 200 4.39 19.00 -2.67
N ARG A 201 3.42 18.43 -1.95
CA ARG A 201 3.14 18.79 -0.56
C ARG A 201 2.39 17.70 0.19
N SER A 202 2.38 17.79 1.52
CA SER A 202 1.56 16.93 2.38
C SER A 202 0.14 17.47 2.51
N GLU A 203 -0.86 16.58 2.45
CA GLU A 203 -2.28 16.89 2.58
C GLU A 203 -2.98 15.91 3.53
N ALA A 204 -4.03 16.37 4.21
CA ALA A 204 -4.79 15.54 5.16
C ALA A 204 -5.72 14.54 4.45
N GLN A 205 -6.02 14.75 3.17
CA GLN A 205 -6.91 13.92 2.36
C GLN A 205 -6.44 13.93 0.91
N ALA A 206 -6.78 12.87 0.16
CA ALA A 206 -6.65 12.87 -1.30
C ALA A 206 -7.88 13.54 -1.91
N GLY A 207 -7.68 14.63 -2.63
CA GLY A 207 -8.76 15.36 -3.31
C GLY A 207 -9.12 16.71 -2.69
N GLY A 208 -10.18 17.31 -3.21
CA GLY A 208 -10.61 18.67 -2.91
C GLY A 208 -11.62 19.20 -3.93
N ASP A 209 -12.15 20.39 -3.68
CA ASP A 209 -13.01 21.13 -4.62
C ASP A 209 -12.31 22.45 -4.97
N TRP A 210 -11.95 22.60 -6.24
CA TRP A 210 -11.27 23.77 -6.77
C TRP A 210 -12.16 24.62 -7.67
N GLY A 211 -13.43 24.23 -7.87
CA GLY A 211 -14.33 24.88 -8.81
C GLY A 211 -13.68 25.02 -10.19
N ALA A 212 -13.71 26.22 -10.78
CA ALA A 212 -13.10 26.49 -12.09
C ALA A 212 -11.59 26.82 -12.03
N GLY A 213 -10.89 26.34 -11.00
CA GLY A 213 -9.49 26.67 -10.72
C GLY A 213 -8.65 25.43 -10.42
N SER A 214 -7.49 25.66 -9.80
CA SER A 214 -6.50 24.62 -9.54
C SER A 214 -5.82 24.78 -8.15
N PRO A 215 -5.22 23.72 -7.59
CA PRO A 215 -4.67 23.69 -6.22
C PRO A 215 -3.44 24.59 -5.93
N ALA A 216 -2.96 25.38 -6.90
CA ALA A 216 -1.78 26.24 -6.80
C ALA A 216 -1.66 27.19 -8.00
N SER A 217 -0.43 27.57 -8.41
CA SER A 217 -0.15 28.33 -9.64
C SER A 217 -0.17 27.45 -10.90
N LEU A 218 -1.13 26.54 -11.01
CA LEU A 218 -1.34 25.72 -12.20
C LEU A 218 -2.34 26.40 -13.15
N PRO A 219 -2.36 26.03 -14.44
CA PRO A 219 -3.48 26.37 -15.31
C PRO A 219 -4.83 25.98 -14.67
N PRO A 220 -5.90 26.75 -14.91
CA PRO A 220 -7.24 26.40 -14.40
C PRO A 220 -7.75 25.09 -15.01
N ASP A 221 -7.37 24.83 -16.28
CA ASP A 221 -7.75 23.66 -17.04
C ASP A 221 -6.53 22.86 -17.51
N ASN A 222 -6.72 21.59 -17.85
CA ASN A 222 -5.74 20.61 -18.34
C ASN A 222 -4.60 20.30 -17.35
N TRP A 223 -4.92 20.07 -16.08
CA TRP A 223 -3.95 19.67 -15.06
C TRP A 223 -4.25 18.27 -14.49
N SER A 224 -3.33 17.69 -13.72
CA SER A 224 -3.53 16.39 -13.07
C SER A 224 -2.89 16.34 -11.69
N ALA A 225 -3.26 15.34 -10.91
CA ALA A 225 -2.76 15.13 -9.56
C ALA A 225 -2.57 13.64 -9.26
N ARG A 226 -1.58 13.35 -8.42
CA ARG A 226 -1.36 12.03 -7.81
C ARG A 226 -1.22 12.21 -6.31
N TRP A 227 -2.00 11.46 -5.54
CA TRP A 227 -1.88 11.35 -4.09
C TRP A 227 -1.43 9.95 -3.72
N ASN A 228 -0.43 9.85 -2.86
CA ASN A 228 0.06 8.59 -2.31
C ASN A 228 -0.04 8.63 -0.77
N SER A 229 -0.61 7.60 -0.17
CA SER A 229 -0.61 7.37 1.28
C SER A 229 -0.64 5.87 1.58
N ALA A 230 -0.50 5.52 2.84
CA ALA A 230 -0.66 4.18 3.33
C ALA A 230 -1.51 4.19 4.58
N PHE A 231 -2.24 3.09 4.76
CA PHE A 231 -3.14 2.92 5.87
C PHE A 231 -2.88 1.57 6.49
N VAL A 232 -2.82 1.53 7.82
CA VAL A 232 -2.96 0.27 8.54
C VAL A 232 -4.45 -0.04 8.55
N LEU A 233 -4.84 -1.07 7.82
CA LEU A 233 -6.21 -1.52 7.69
C LEU A 233 -6.37 -2.87 8.39
N ASP A 234 -7.55 -3.11 8.94
CA ASP A 234 -7.94 -4.43 9.38
C ASP A 234 -8.23 -5.32 8.16
N GLY A 235 -8.15 -6.63 8.32
CA GLY A 235 -8.54 -7.55 7.25
C GLY A 235 -10.06 -7.55 7.07
N GLY A 236 -10.54 -7.40 5.83
CA GLY A 236 -11.98 -7.27 5.57
C GLY A 236 -12.33 -6.81 4.17
N ASP A 237 -13.62 -6.78 3.87
CA ASP A 237 -14.12 -6.15 2.65
C ASP A 237 -14.20 -4.63 2.85
N TYR A 238 -13.57 -3.90 1.95
CA TYR A 238 -13.59 -2.44 1.90
C TYR A 238 -14.39 -1.96 0.70
N ARG A 239 -15.18 -0.93 0.92
CA ARG A 239 -15.79 -0.11 -0.13
C ARG A 239 -14.80 0.99 -0.48
N ILE A 240 -14.42 1.03 -1.73
CA ILE A 240 -13.56 2.07 -2.29
C ILE A 240 -14.43 2.92 -3.20
N ARG A 241 -14.55 4.20 -2.86
CA ARG A 241 -15.37 5.19 -3.56
C ARG A 241 -14.46 6.25 -4.18
N ALA A 242 -14.75 6.61 -5.43
CA ALA A 242 -14.10 7.70 -6.12
C ALA A 242 -15.13 8.48 -6.93
N GLU A 243 -15.15 9.80 -6.76
CA GLU A 243 -15.96 10.74 -7.52
C GLU A 243 -15.07 11.88 -7.99
N ALA A 244 -15.14 12.24 -9.27
CA ALA A 244 -14.28 13.27 -9.84
C ALA A 244 -14.93 13.99 -11.02
N ASP A 245 -14.48 15.22 -11.25
CA ASP A 245 -14.64 16.00 -12.46
C ASP A 245 -13.24 16.50 -12.85
N ASP A 246 -12.47 15.85 -13.73
CA ASP A 246 -12.83 14.79 -14.68
C ASP A 246 -12.41 13.36 -14.22
N GLY A 247 -11.29 12.85 -14.74
CA GLY A 247 -10.97 11.42 -14.74
C GLY A 247 -10.20 11.00 -13.50
N ILE A 248 -10.44 9.76 -13.04
CA ILE A 248 -9.87 9.24 -11.81
C ILE A 248 -9.41 7.78 -11.92
N ARG A 249 -8.30 7.44 -11.28
CA ARG A 249 -7.83 6.06 -11.08
C ARG A 249 -7.46 5.86 -9.61
N VAL A 250 -7.70 4.65 -9.11
CA VAL A 250 -7.33 4.26 -7.74
C VAL A 250 -6.58 2.94 -7.78
N TYR A 251 -5.49 2.87 -7.03
CA TYR A 251 -4.69 1.68 -6.82
C TYR A 251 -4.61 1.35 -5.33
N ILE A 252 -4.71 0.07 -4.99
CA ILE A 252 -4.43 -0.47 -3.67
C ILE A 252 -3.31 -1.50 -3.84
N ASP A 253 -2.21 -1.36 -3.11
CA ASP A 253 -1.04 -2.24 -3.21
C ASP A 253 -0.52 -2.38 -4.65
N GLY A 254 -0.54 -1.27 -5.40
CA GLY A 254 -0.18 -1.22 -6.82
C GLY A 254 -1.22 -1.82 -7.78
N VAL A 255 -2.28 -2.47 -7.28
CA VAL A 255 -3.35 -3.04 -8.10
C VAL A 255 -4.39 -1.98 -8.46
N LEU A 256 -4.66 -1.79 -9.76
CA LEU A 256 -5.69 -0.87 -10.25
C LEU A 256 -7.10 -1.38 -9.91
N VAL A 257 -7.81 -0.67 -9.04
CA VAL A 257 -9.15 -1.05 -8.55
C VAL A 257 -10.28 -0.22 -9.15
N ILE A 258 -10.01 1.03 -9.55
CA ILE A 258 -10.93 1.91 -10.29
C ILE A 258 -10.16 2.51 -11.47
N ASN A 259 -10.70 2.42 -12.69
CA ASN A 259 -10.05 2.92 -13.90
C ASN A 259 -10.97 3.75 -14.79
N GLU A 260 -11.16 5.02 -14.43
CA GLU A 260 -12.09 5.92 -15.09
C GLU A 260 -11.34 7.14 -15.64
N TRP A 261 -10.29 6.86 -16.41
CA TRP A 261 -9.40 7.88 -17.01
C TRP A 261 -9.99 8.50 -18.28
N HIS A 262 -11.17 9.09 -18.16
CA HIS A 262 -11.87 9.79 -19.23
C HIS A 262 -12.64 11.01 -18.68
N VAL A 263 -13.07 11.90 -19.56
CA VAL A 263 -13.89 13.09 -19.20
C VAL A 263 -15.19 12.62 -18.52
N ALA A 264 -15.55 13.26 -17.41
CA ALA A 264 -16.73 12.92 -16.61
C ALA A 264 -17.12 14.10 -15.73
N SER A 265 -18.41 14.36 -15.55
CA SER A 265 -18.90 15.50 -14.75
C SER A 265 -19.38 15.04 -13.38
N GLY A 266 -18.47 14.63 -12.49
CA GLY A 266 -18.81 14.23 -11.12
C GLY A 266 -19.53 12.89 -11.02
N ARG A 267 -19.09 11.88 -11.78
CA ARG A 267 -19.69 10.53 -11.67
C ARG A 267 -19.04 9.77 -10.51
N GLU A 268 -19.87 9.18 -9.67
CA GLU A 268 -19.43 8.30 -8.58
C GLU A 268 -19.15 6.88 -9.09
N TYR A 269 -18.03 6.33 -8.65
CA TYR A 269 -17.60 4.96 -8.89
C TYR A 269 -17.34 4.24 -7.56
N ILE A 270 -17.81 3.00 -7.45
CA ILE A 270 -17.70 2.20 -6.23
C ILE A 270 -17.23 0.80 -6.60
N VAL A 271 -16.20 0.31 -5.91
CA VAL A 271 -15.73 -1.08 -5.97
C VAL A 271 -15.60 -1.65 -4.56
N THR A 272 -15.81 -2.96 -4.43
CA THR A 272 -15.52 -3.70 -3.20
C THR A 272 -14.23 -4.49 -3.37
N ARG A 273 -13.34 -4.44 -2.37
CA ARG A 273 -12.12 -5.25 -2.32
C ARG A 273 -11.92 -5.87 -0.95
N THR A 274 -11.67 -7.17 -0.92
CA THR A 274 -11.19 -7.85 0.28
C THR A 274 -9.71 -7.54 0.45
N LEU A 275 -9.35 -6.93 1.58
CA LEU A 275 -7.99 -6.59 1.97
C LEU A 275 -7.56 -7.46 3.14
N THR A 276 -6.26 -7.75 3.22
CA THR A 276 -5.65 -8.41 4.37
C THR A 276 -5.53 -7.43 5.54
N ALA A 277 -5.25 -7.94 6.75
CA ALA A 277 -4.85 -7.04 7.83
C ALA A 277 -3.40 -6.60 7.59
N GLY A 278 -3.11 -5.32 7.77
CA GLY A 278 -1.75 -4.78 7.64
C GLY A 278 -1.70 -3.42 6.98
N THR A 279 -0.48 -2.99 6.62
CA THR A 279 -0.25 -1.75 5.90
C THR A 279 -0.59 -1.95 4.42
N HIS A 280 -1.47 -1.10 3.90
CA HIS A 280 -1.84 -1.07 2.49
C HIS A 280 -1.40 0.25 1.86
N SER A 281 -0.78 0.20 0.67
CA SER A 281 -0.46 1.41 -0.09
C SER A 281 -1.66 1.83 -0.93
N VAL A 282 -1.93 3.14 -0.99
CA VAL A 282 -3.06 3.69 -1.73
C VAL A 282 -2.57 4.84 -2.59
N THR A 283 -2.87 4.73 -3.89
CA THR A 283 -2.62 5.80 -4.86
C THR A 283 -3.92 6.23 -5.50
N VAL A 284 -4.17 7.54 -5.50
CA VAL A 284 -5.28 8.18 -6.22
C VAL A 284 -4.68 9.07 -7.29
N GLU A 285 -5.08 8.86 -8.54
CA GLU A 285 -4.67 9.66 -9.69
C GLU A 285 -5.89 10.36 -10.28
N PHE A 286 -5.73 11.62 -10.66
CA PHE A 286 -6.79 12.47 -11.18
C PHE A 286 -6.30 13.31 -12.36
N PHE A 287 -7.16 13.60 -13.33
CA PHE A 287 -6.98 14.75 -14.20
C PHE A 287 -8.22 15.62 -14.26
N GLU A 288 -7.99 16.90 -14.47
CA GLU A 288 -8.96 17.88 -14.89
C GLU A 288 -8.74 18.18 -16.38
N GLY A 289 -9.81 18.37 -17.15
CA GLY A 289 -9.75 18.71 -18.55
C GLY A 289 -10.19 20.10 -18.90
N LEU A 290 -11.47 20.35 -18.64
CA LEU A 290 -12.10 21.65 -18.80
C LEU A 290 -13.18 21.82 -17.71
N GLY A 291 -13.33 23.02 -17.21
CA GLY A 291 -14.51 23.41 -16.44
C GLY A 291 -14.31 23.28 -14.95
N LEU A 292 -15.09 22.41 -14.29
CA LEU A 292 -15.05 22.26 -12.84
C LEU A 292 -14.09 21.15 -12.44
N ALA A 293 -13.40 21.35 -11.32
CA ALA A 293 -12.43 20.43 -10.80
C ALA A 293 -12.77 20.05 -9.36
N PHE A 294 -13.10 18.78 -9.14
CA PHE A 294 -13.20 18.23 -7.80
C PHE A 294 -12.85 16.75 -7.76
N VAL A 295 -12.44 16.28 -6.59
CA VAL A 295 -12.19 14.89 -6.25
C VAL A 295 -12.70 14.62 -4.84
N ASP A 296 -13.51 13.56 -4.70
CA ASP A 296 -13.92 12.99 -3.43
C ASP A 296 -13.60 11.49 -3.42
N PHE A 297 -12.79 11.07 -2.47
CA PHE A 297 -12.26 9.71 -2.35
C PHE A 297 -12.47 9.18 -0.94
N SER A 298 -12.96 7.94 -0.83
CA SER A 298 -12.98 7.23 0.46
C SER A 298 -12.68 5.75 0.33
N ILE A 299 -12.08 5.22 1.39
CA ILE A 299 -11.90 3.79 1.63
C ILE A 299 -12.48 3.47 3.00
N GLU A 300 -13.55 2.67 3.02
CA GLU A 300 -14.33 2.42 4.24
C GLU A 300 -14.58 0.92 4.40
N PRO A 301 -14.42 0.36 5.61
CA PRO A 301 -14.77 -1.03 5.84
C PRO A 301 -16.28 -1.23 5.62
N ILE A 302 -16.65 -2.28 4.88
CA ILE A 302 -18.03 -2.71 4.75
C ILE A 302 -18.36 -3.48 6.02
N SER A 303 -19.08 -2.81 6.92
CA SER A 303 -19.54 -3.40 8.18
C SER A 303 -20.38 -4.64 7.86
N GLY A 304 -19.85 -5.84 8.18
CA GLY A 304 -20.52 -7.11 7.96
C GLY A 304 -19.75 -8.17 7.17
N ALA A 305 -18.56 -7.88 6.64
CA ALA A 305 -17.71 -8.88 5.99
C ALA A 305 -16.24 -8.73 6.42
N SER A 306 -15.86 -9.42 7.49
CA SER A 306 -14.45 -9.69 7.77
C SER A 306 -13.98 -10.77 6.78
N GLY A 307 -12.76 -10.65 6.24
CA GLY A 307 -12.07 -11.81 5.69
C GLY A 307 -11.98 -12.92 6.75
N PRO A 308 -11.59 -14.15 6.39
CA PRO A 308 -11.44 -15.20 7.40
C PRO A 308 -10.41 -14.74 8.43
N ASN A 309 -10.86 -14.53 9.67
CA ASN A 309 -9.96 -14.30 10.80
C ASN A 309 -9.00 -15.50 10.87
N VAL A 310 -7.70 -15.28 11.05
CA VAL A 310 -6.71 -16.35 11.06
C VAL A 310 -6.16 -16.52 12.47
N ALA A 311 -6.16 -17.76 12.96
CA ALA A 311 -5.46 -18.17 14.17
C ALA A 311 -4.17 -18.90 13.78
N THR A 312 -3.02 -18.41 14.26
CA THR A 312 -1.69 -19.03 14.07
C THR A 312 -1.25 -19.69 15.36
N VAL A 313 -0.84 -20.96 15.31
CA VAL A 313 -0.37 -21.70 16.48
C VAL A 313 1.05 -21.26 16.84
N ILE A 314 1.24 -20.71 18.05
CA ILE A 314 2.53 -20.20 18.51
C ILE A 314 3.24 -21.12 19.52
N ASP A 315 2.55 -22.14 20.03
CA ASP A 315 3.12 -23.19 20.88
C ASP A 315 2.29 -24.47 20.72
N GLY A 316 2.96 -25.61 20.52
CA GLY A 316 2.29 -26.86 20.16
C GLY A 316 3.11 -28.11 20.49
N PRO A 317 2.49 -29.31 20.45
CA PRO A 317 1.16 -29.59 19.91
C PRO A 317 0.00 -29.08 20.77
N LEU A 318 -0.99 -28.45 20.13
CA LEU A 318 -2.17 -27.86 20.76
C LEU A 318 -3.42 -28.72 20.50
N ASN A 319 -4.20 -29.00 21.55
CA ASN A 319 -5.43 -29.78 21.40
C ASN A 319 -6.60 -28.89 20.94
N VAL A 320 -7.30 -29.33 19.91
CA VAL A 320 -8.57 -28.74 19.46
C VAL A 320 -9.70 -29.52 20.12
N ARG A 321 -10.59 -28.83 20.84
CA ARG A 321 -11.60 -29.44 21.71
C ARG A 321 -13.02 -29.16 21.24
N ASP A 322 -13.97 -30.01 21.58
CA ASP A 322 -15.40 -29.79 21.26
C ASP A 322 -16.06 -28.68 22.10
N ALA A 323 -15.47 -28.36 23.25
CA ALA A 323 -15.86 -27.27 24.14
C ALA A 323 -14.63 -26.47 24.62
N PRO A 324 -14.79 -25.16 24.95
CA PRO A 324 -13.72 -24.30 25.45
C PRO A 324 -13.38 -24.62 26.92
N ASN A 325 -12.96 -25.87 27.19
CA ASN A 325 -12.66 -26.36 28.52
C ASN A 325 -11.55 -27.42 28.48
N THR A 326 -10.51 -27.27 29.29
CA THR A 326 -9.37 -28.21 29.32
C THR A 326 -9.66 -29.55 30.00
N VAL A 327 -10.72 -29.62 30.81
CA VAL A 327 -11.09 -30.77 31.64
C VAL A 327 -12.26 -31.55 31.04
N THR A 328 -13.33 -30.84 30.65
CA THR A 328 -14.58 -31.47 30.18
C THR A 328 -14.75 -31.46 28.66
N GLY A 329 -13.89 -30.73 27.92
CA GLY A 329 -13.93 -30.72 26.46
C GLY A 329 -13.14 -31.90 25.90
N ASP A 330 -13.79 -32.74 25.10
CA ASP A 330 -13.17 -33.87 24.42
C ASP A 330 -12.21 -33.37 23.33
N ILE A 331 -11.09 -34.07 23.16
CA ILE A 331 -10.08 -33.72 22.14
C ILE A 331 -10.57 -34.27 20.79
N LEU A 332 -10.82 -33.36 19.85
CA LEU A 332 -11.23 -33.68 18.49
C LEU A 332 -10.01 -33.97 17.59
N THR A 333 -9.00 -33.12 17.66
CA THR A 333 -7.75 -33.23 16.89
C THR A 333 -6.61 -32.44 17.55
N ARG A 334 -5.44 -32.40 16.91
CA ARG A 334 -4.29 -31.59 17.33
C ARG A 334 -3.73 -30.79 16.17
N VAL A 335 -3.19 -29.62 16.50
CA VAL A 335 -2.51 -28.70 15.59
C VAL A 335 -1.11 -28.39 16.13
N PHE A 336 -0.21 -27.96 15.26
CA PHE A 336 1.22 -27.83 15.52
C PHE A 336 1.71 -26.40 15.31
N TYR A 337 2.86 -26.10 15.92
CA TYR A 337 3.52 -24.79 15.81
C TYR A 337 3.65 -24.33 14.36
N GLY A 338 3.26 -23.08 14.10
CA GLY A 338 3.31 -22.44 12.79
C GLY A 338 2.12 -22.72 11.88
N GLU A 339 1.25 -23.67 12.22
CA GLU A 339 0.03 -23.92 11.43
C GLU A 339 -0.98 -22.78 11.60
N THR A 340 -1.72 -22.50 10.53
CA THR A 340 -2.73 -21.43 10.48
C THR A 340 -4.10 -21.99 10.13
N PHE A 341 -5.14 -21.46 10.80
CA PHE A 341 -6.51 -21.92 10.64
C PHE A 341 -7.49 -20.75 10.62
N THR A 342 -8.63 -20.94 9.96
CA THR A 342 -9.73 -19.97 10.04
C THR A 342 -10.30 -19.97 11.45
N ALA A 343 -10.27 -18.81 12.11
CA ALA A 343 -10.97 -18.51 13.35
C ALA A 343 -12.42 -18.07 13.06
N LEU A 344 -13.36 -18.72 13.74
CA LEU A 344 -14.80 -18.61 13.51
C LEU A 344 -15.51 -17.83 14.62
N ALA A 345 -15.06 -17.99 15.86
CA ALA A 345 -15.66 -17.37 17.04
C ALA A 345 -14.67 -17.33 18.21
N ARG A 346 -15.04 -16.65 19.29
CA ARG A 346 -14.32 -16.65 20.57
C ARG A 346 -15.26 -16.77 21.76
N THR A 347 -14.74 -17.10 22.93
CA THR A 347 -15.48 -16.87 24.19
C THR A 347 -15.57 -15.38 24.51
N ALA A 348 -16.51 -14.99 25.39
CA ALA A 348 -16.65 -13.58 25.79
C ALA A 348 -15.39 -13.06 26.46
N GLU A 349 -14.75 -13.90 27.26
CA GLU A 349 -13.50 -13.61 27.95
C GLU A 349 -12.29 -13.64 27.00
N ALA A 350 -12.50 -13.99 25.73
CA ALA A 350 -11.48 -14.08 24.67
C ALA A 350 -10.32 -15.04 24.96
N ASN A 351 -10.50 -15.97 25.90
CA ASN A 351 -9.50 -16.96 26.32
C ASN A 351 -9.56 -18.27 25.51
N TRP A 352 -10.57 -18.43 24.66
CA TRP A 352 -10.69 -19.54 23.72
C TRP A 352 -11.16 -19.03 22.36
N VAL A 353 -10.65 -19.67 21.31
CA VAL A 353 -10.90 -19.35 19.91
C VAL A 353 -11.41 -20.61 19.21
N LYS A 354 -12.52 -20.49 18.49
CA LYS A 354 -13.07 -21.58 17.70
C LYS A 354 -12.43 -21.54 16.32
N ILE A 355 -11.82 -22.63 15.88
CA ILE A 355 -11.10 -22.74 14.61
C ILE A 355 -11.67 -23.87 13.74
N ASN A 356 -11.44 -23.79 12.43
CA ASN A 356 -11.73 -24.85 11.47
C ASN A 356 -10.42 -25.54 11.02
N VAL A 357 -10.27 -26.82 11.34
CA VAL A 357 -9.15 -27.67 10.95
C VAL A 357 -9.63 -28.68 9.91
N ASP A 358 -9.48 -28.34 8.62
CA ASP A 358 -9.89 -29.19 7.49
C ASP A 358 -11.32 -29.78 7.61
N GLY A 359 -12.26 -28.98 8.12
CA GLY A 359 -13.66 -29.36 8.35
C GLY A 359 -13.97 -29.85 9.76
N THR A 360 -12.95 -30.07 10.61
CA THR A 360 -13.12 -30.32 12.05
C THR A 360 -13.15 -29.00 12.79
N ILE A 361 -14.33 -28.60 13.28
CA ILE A 361 -14.51 -27.35 14.00
C ILE A 361 -14.39 -27.59 15.50
N GLY A 362 -13.53 -26.81 16.18
CA GLY A 362 -13.38 -26.91 17.64
C GLY A 362 -12.63 -25.74 18.25
N TRP A 363 -12.50 -25.76 19.57
CA TRP A 363 -11.94 -24.71 20.41
C TRP A 363 -10.49 -24.96 20.75
N VAL A 364 -9.66 -23.94 20.60
CA VAL A 364 -8.28 -23.87 21.08
C VAL A 364 -8.15 -22.74 22.10
N SER A 365 -7.22 -22.90 23.04
CA SER A 365 -6.95 -21.87 24.04
C SER A 365 -6.16 -20.73 23.40
N GLU A 366 -6.56 -19.50 23.70
CA GLU A 366 -5.95 -18.29 23.16
C GLU A 366 -4.48 -18.12 23.59
N ASP A 367 -4.11 -18.64 24.78
CA ASP A 367 -2.72 -18.64 25.28
C ASP A 367 -1.69 -19.24 24.31
N PHE A 368 -2.13 -20.05 23.34
CA PHE A 368 -1.27 -20.80 22.42
C PHE A 368 -1.48 -20.43 20.94
N VAL A 369 -2.27 -19.38 20.65
CA VAL A 369 -2.48 -18.87 19.29
C VAL A 369 -2.39 -17.36 19.23
N THR A 370 -1.96 -16.81 18.10
CA THR A 370 -2.19 -15.39 17.76
C THR A 370 -3.34 -15.30 16.77
N VAL A 371 -4.27 -14.37 16.99
CA VAL A 371 -5.45 -14.19 16.14
C VAL A 371 -5.48 -12.79 15.54
N SER A 372 -5.63 -12.70 14.22
CA SER A 372 -5.56 -11.44 13.46
C SER A 372 -6.56 -10.38 13.90
N ASN A 373 -7.76 -10.77 14.34
CA ASN A 373 -8.77 -9.88 14.91
C ASN A 373 -9.60 -10.62 15.97
N LEU A 374 -8.97 -10.92 17.12
CA LEU A 374 -9.63 -11.61 18.23
C LEU A 374 -10.88 -10.87 18.71
N SER A 375 -10.79 -9.55 18.93
CA SER A 375 -11.89 -8.74 19.45
C SER A 375 -13.12 -8.71 18.54
N GLY A 376 -12.91 -8.76 17.22
CA GLY A 376 -13.96 -8.74 16.21
C GLY A 376 -14.60 -10.10 15.91
N LEU A 377 -14.09 -11.20 16.47
CA LEU A 377 -14.73 -12.50 16.35
C LEU A 377 -16.10 -12.53 17.05
N PRO A 378 -17.11 -13.19 16.44
CA PRO A 378 -18.38 -13.48 17.11
C PRO A 378 -18.15 -14.16 18.46
N VAL A 379 -18.91 -13.76 19.47
CA VAL A 379 -18.88 -14.41 20.78
C VAL A 379 -19.76 -15.65 20.74
N GLU A 380 -19.17 -16.81 21.00
CA GLU A 380 -19.86 -18.09 21.06
C GLU A 380 -19.49 -18.82 22.37
N GLY A 381 -20.45 -19.53 22.95
CA GLY A 381 -20.23 -20.37 24.12
C GLY A 381 -20.70 -19.76 25.45
N PRO A 382 -20.46 -20.48 26.57
CA PRO A 382 -20.99 -20.11 27.87
C PRO A 382 -20.42 -18.79 28.37
N GLN A 383 -21.25 -17.75 28.40
CA GLN A 383 -20.93 -16.53 29.14
C GLN A 383 -20.70 -16.87 30.58
N THR A 384 -19.67 -16.29 31.19
CA THR A 384 -19.41 -16.47 32.62
C THR A 384 -19.71 -15.18 33.40
N GLN A 385 -20.02 -14.08 32.73
CA GLN A 385 -20.32 -12.81 33.38
C GLN A 385 -21.83 -12.63 33.59
N PRO A 386 -22.29 -12.33 34.82
CA PRO A 386 -23.70 -12.05 35.06
C PRO A 386 -24.14 -10.74 34.41
N THR A 387 -25.32 -10.72 33.79
CA THR A 387 -25.95 -9.51 33.23
C THR A 387 -26.57 -8.62 34.31
N GLY A 388 -26.62 -9.11 35.56
CA GLY A 388 -27.34 -8.48 36.67
C GLY A 388 -28.79 -8.97 36.80
N TYR A 389 -29.36 -9.58 35.76
CA TYR A 389 -30.70 -10.16 35.81
C TYR A 389 -30.72 -11.56 36.42
N THR A 390 -31.88 -11.96 36.94
CA THR A 390 -32.14 -13.32 37.41
C THR A 390 -33.37 -13.94 36.74
N VAL A 391 -33.37 -15.28 36.66
CA VAL A 391 -34.56 -16.07 36.31
C VAL A 391 -34.99 -16.92 37.49
N THR A 392 -36.29 -17.16 37.60
CA THR A 392 -36.90 -18.04 38.61
C THR A 392 -37.56 -19.24 37.93
N ALA A 393 -37.22 -20.46 38.37
CA ALA A 393 -37.86 -21.67 37.83
C ALA A 393 -39.33 -21.79 38.29
N PHE A 394 -40.27 -21.70 37.34
CA PHE A 394 -41.71 -21.78 37.61
C PHE A 394 -42.48 -22.19 36.34
N PRO A 395 -43.56 -23.00 36.42
CA PRO A 395 -44.16 -23.58 37.62
C PRO A 395 -43.50 -24.87 38.13
N TYR A 396 -42.52 -25.41 37.42
CA TYR A 396 -41.80 -26.64 37.77
C TYR A 396 -40.29 -26.38 37.95
N ALA A 397 -39.53 -27.41 38.31
CA ALA A 397 -38.08 -27.39 38.12
C ALA A 397 -37.77 -27.46 36.62
N VAL A 398 -36.62 -26.94 36.20
CA VAL A 398 -36.20 -26.91 34.80
C VAL A 398 -34.80 -27.51 34.64
N ASN A 399 -34.59 -28.25 33.55
CA ASN A 399 -33.30 -28.85 33.24
C ASN A 399 -32.32 -27.75 32.79
N ILE A 400 -31.12 -27.76 33.35
CA ILE A 400 -29.98 -26.98 32.87
C ILE A 400 -29.25 -27.84 31.84
N ARG A 401 -29.15 -27.38 30.60
CA ARG A 401 -28.62 -28.15 29.46
C ARG A 401 -27.33 -27.58 28.90
N THR A 402 -26.60 -28.37 28.11
CA THR A 402 -25.39 -27.91 27.42
C THR A 402 -25.66 -26.90 26.30
N GLY A 403 -26.90 -26.83 25.78
CA GLY A 403 -27.30 -25.89 24.72
C GLY A 403 -28.78 -25.53 24.73
N PRO A 404 -29.21 -24.53 23.94
CA PRO A 404 -30.58 -23.97 23.94
C PRO A 404 -31.59 -24.82 23.14
N SER A 405 -31.64 -26.12 23.42
CA SER A 405 -32.64 -27.05 22.86
C SER A 405 -32.83 -28.26 23.78
N THR A 406 -33.97 -28.94 23.64
CA THR A 406 -34.26 -30.19 24.36
C THR A 406 -33.38 -31.37 23.95
N GLU A 407 -32.72 -31.28 22.80
CA GLU A 407 -31.79 -32.30 22.28
C GLU A 407 -30.43 -32.29 22.99
N TYR A 408 -30.07 -31.17 23.65
CA TYR A 408 -28.81 -31.07 24.38
C TYR A 408 -28.85 -31.82 25.71
N GLU A 409 -27.69 -32.33 26.10
CA GLU A 409 -27.50 -33.09 27.34
C GLU A 409 -27.88 -32.26 28.58
N ILE A 410 -28.37 -32.96 29.61
CA ILE A 410 -28.76 -32.35 30.89
C ILE A 410 -27.52 -32.32 31.80
N LEU A 411 -27.11 -31.13 32.20
CA LEU A 411 -26.02 -30.89 33.15
C LEU A 411 -26.50 -30.98 34.61
N ALA A 412 -27.64 -30.36 34.89
CA ALA A 412 -28.19 -30.23 36.24
C ALA A 412 -29.68 -29.86 36.20
N PHE A 413 -30.27 -29.55 37.37
CA PHE A 413 -31.62 -29.04 37.49
C PHE A 413 -31.61 -27.72 38.26
N LEU A 414 -32.37 -26.73 37.80
CA LEU A 414 -32.73 -25.56 38.57
C LEU A 414 -34.03 -25.88 39.33
N PRO A 415 -34.00 -26.02 40.67
CA PRO A 415 -35.18 -26.42 41.44
C PRO A 415 -36.31 -25.40 41.34
N ARG A 416 -37.55 -25.88 41.45
CA ARG A 416 -38.74 -25.01 41.42
C ARG A 416 -38.63 -23.90 42.47
N ARG A 417 -38.88 -22.65 42.06
CA ARG A 417 -38.75 -21.39 42.82
C ARG A 417 -37.32 -20.97 43.17
N SER A 418 -36.29 -21.70 42.74
CA SER A 418 -34.91 -21.22 42.85
C SER A 418 -34.62 -20.19 41.77
N THR A 419 -33.69 -19.28 42.07
CA THR A 419 -33.21 -18.25 41.16
C THR A 419 -31.83 -18.60 40.63
N ALA A 420 -31.53 -18.15 39.41
CA ALA A 420 -30.21 -18.25 38.80
C ALA A 420 -29.84 -16.94 38.12
N GLN A 421 -28.54 -16.61 38.10
CA GLN A 421 -28.04 -15.44 37.39
C GLN A 421 -28.17 -15.68 35.89
N VAL A 422 -28.71 -14.71 35.16
CA VAL A 422 -28.71 -14.74 33.70
C VAL A 422 -27.35 -14.27 33.20
N LEU A 423 -26.81 -15.01 32.25
CA LEU A 423 -25.54 -14.72 31.59
C LEU A 423 -25.76 -14.37 30.11
N GLY A 424 -26.82 -14.89 29.50
CA GLY A 424 -27.14 -14.67 28.09
C GLY A 424 -28.48 -15.28 27.67
N ARG A 425 -28.76 -15.22 26.38
CA ARG A 425 -29.96 -15.78 25.74
C ARG A 425 -29.63 -16.33 24.35
N ASN A 426 -30.54 -17.12 23.79
CA ASN A 426 -30.49 -17.42 22.36
C ASN A 426 -31.14 -16.31 21.53
N GLU A 427 -30.97 -16.34 20.21
CA GLU A 427 -31.47 -15.32 19.27
C GLU A 427 -32.95 -14.98 19.50
N ASP A 428 -33.78 -16.00 19.68
CA ASP A 428 -35.24 -15.87 19.87
C ASP A 428 -35.67 -15.59 21.32
N ALA A 429 -34.74 -15.52 22.26
CA ALA A 429 -35.01 -15.41 23.71
C ALA A 429 -35.94 -16.53 24.26
N THR A 430 -35.91 -17.70 23.64
CA THR A 430 -36.65 -18.90 24.07
C THR A 430 -35.87 -19.73 25.10
N TRP A 431 -34.58 -19.43 25.27
CA TRP A 431 -33.69 -20.03 26.26
C TRP A 431 -32.81 -18.97 26.93
N TRP A 432 -32.60 -19.14 28.23
CA TRP A 432 -31.67 -18.35 29.03
C TRP A 432 -30.43 -19.18 29.32
N GLN A 433 -29.26 -18.59 29.09
CA GLN A 433 -28.03 -19.10 29.66
C GLN A 433 -27.91 -18.58 31.08
N ILE A 434 -27.72 -19.49 32.03
CA ILE A 434 -27.73 -19.19 33.45
C ILE A 434 -26.49 -19.73 34.16
N ARG A 435 -26.14 -19.11 35.28
CA ARG A 435 -25.25 -19.68 36.29
C ARG A 435 -26.07 -20.05 37.52
N TYR A 436 -26.03 -21.33 37.88
CA TYR A 436 -26.62 -21.86 39.10
C TYR A 436 -25.66 -22.84 39.77
N ASP A 437 -25.31 -22.56 41.02
CA ASP A 437 -24.45 -23.43 41.85
C ASP A 437 -23.17 -23.88 41.15
N GLY A 438 -22.46 -22.93 40.52
CA GLY A 438 -21.24 -23.18 39.75
C GLY A 438 -21.45 -23.81 38.36
N THR A 439 -22.66 -24.28 38.05
CA THR A 439 -23.00 -24.82 36.72
C THR A 439 -23.44 -23.68 35.80
N VAL A 440 -22.81 -23.58 34.63
CA VAL A 440 -23.27 -22.73 33.53
C VAL A 440 -23.96 -23.60 32.49
N GLY A 441 -25.17 -23.22 32.09
CA GLY A 441 -25.92 -23.94 31.06
C GLY A 441 -27.24 -23.26 30.72
N TRP A 442 -28.05 -23.93 29.92
CA TRP A 442 -29.24 -23.36 29.29
C TRP A 442 -30.52 -23.87 29.92
N VAL A 443 -31.46 -22.96 30.22
CA VAL A 443 -32.81 -23.26 30.69
C VAL A 443 -33.85 -22.66 29.77
N SER A 444 -34.96 -23.38 29.59
CA SER A 444 -36.06 -22.95 28.74
C SER A 444 -36.81 -21.76 29.36
N ALA A 445 -36.94 -20.66 28.62
CA ALA A 445 -37.57 -19.42 29.09
C ALA A 445 -39.03 -19.61 29.57
N PRO A 446 -39.88 -20.42 28.90
CA PRO A 446 -41.22 -20.77 29.41
C PRO A 446 -41.25 -21.37 30.83
N TYR A 447 -40.16 -21.96 31.31
CA TYR A 447 -40.06 -22.60 32.63
C TYR A 447 -39.07 -21.90 33.58
N ALA A 448 -38.42 -20.83 33.11
CA ALA A 448 -37.47 -20.01 33.84
C ALA A 448 -37.84 -18.54 33.60
N VAL A 449 -38.75 -18.04 34.45
CA VAL A 449 -39.35 -16.71 34.31
C VAL A 449 -38.31 -15.66 34.70
N ILE A 450 -37.95 -14.80 33.77
CA ILE A 450 -37.05 -13.67 34.03
C ILE A 450 -37.73 -12.65 34.95
N GLU A 451 -36.95 -11.97 35.78
CA GLU A 451 -37.46 -10.95 36.69
C GLU A 451 -38.23 -9.81 35.98
N GLU A 452 -39.20 -9.24 36.69
CA GLU A 452 -40.07 -8.19 36.16
C GLU A 452 -39.27 -6.90 35.89
N GLY A 453 -39.46 -6.31 34.70
CA GLY A 453 -38.75 -5.10 34.29
C GLY A 453 -37.38 -5.34 33.64
N ALA A 454 -36.97 -6.60 33.44
CA ALA A 454 -35.75 -6.92 32.69
C ALA A 454 -35.86 -6.46 31.23
N ASP A 455 -34.86 -5.73 30.75
CA ASP A 455 -34.75 -5.35 29.33
C ASP A 455 -34.03 -6.47 28.57
N ILE A 456 -34.81 -7.35 27.95
CA ILE A 456 -34.31 -8.52 27.22
C ILE A 456 -33.35 -8.11 26.08
N SER A 457 -33.50 -6.91 25.52
CA SER A 457 -32.64 -6.43 24.43
C SER A 457 -31.19 -6.19 24.89
N THR A 458 -30.98 -6.00 26.19
CA THR A 458 -29.64 -5.80 26.79
C THR A 458 -28.95 -7.11 27.18
N ILE A 459 -29.67 -8.24 27.14
CA ILE A 459 -29.10 -9.56 27.43
C ILE A 459 -28.37 -10.07 26.19
N PRO A 460 -27.06 -10.39 26.28
CA PRO A 460 -26.28 -10.85 25.14
C PRO A 460 -26.85 -12.12 24.51
N VAL A 461 -26.78 -12.22 23.17
CA VAL A 461 -27.06 -13.46 22.43
C VAL A 461 -25.81 -14.35 22.44
N THR A 462 -25.93 -15.57 22.96
CA THR A 462 -24.76 -16.39 23.35
C THR A 462 -24.84 -17.85 22.90
N GLY A 463 -25.83 -18.21 22.09
CA GLY A 463 -26.01 -19.54 21.50
C GLY A 463 -27.30 -19.73 20.74
#